data_AF-A0A5N8YVY4-F1
#
_entry.id   AF-A0A5N8YVY4-F1
#
_cell.length_a   1.000
_cell.length_b   1.000
_cell.length_c   1.000
_cell.angle_alpha   90.00
_cell.angle_beta   90.00
_cell.angle_gamma   90.00
#
_symmetry.space_group_name_H-M   'P 1'
#
loop_
_entity.id
_entity.type
_entity.pdbx_description
1 polymer ?
#
loop_
_entity_poly.entity_id
_entity_poly.type
_entity_poly.pdbx_seq_one_letter_code
_entity_poly.pdbx_strand_id
1 'polypeptide(L)'
;MLKFRRLVLLYISFLFICLFPACVNSNSGDGVATSTNEAGGLGDPLSAEIGSEVGQQAPNFSVTTIDGTRVGLDTYDGSPVLLYFYAVW
;
A
#
# COMPACT_ATOMS: atom_id res chain seq x y z
N MET A 1 11.31 -1.00 -37.72
CA MET A 1 11.97 -1.85 -36.69
C MET A 1 12.93 -1.10 -35.74
N LEU A 2 13.44 0.10 -36.03
CA LEU A 2 14.36 0.83 -35.12
C LEU A 2 13.71 1.40 -33.83
N LYS A 3 12.39 1.60 -33.79
CA LYS A 3 11.68 2.23 -32.66
C LYS A 3 11.52 1.30 -31.45
N PHE A 4 11.30 0.01 -31.69
CA PHE A 4 11.14 -1.00 -30.63
C PHE A 4 12.44 -1.25 -29.86
N ARG A 5 13.58 -1.26 -30.58
CA ARG A 5 14.91 -1.42 -29.97
C ARG A 5 15.28 -0.24 -29.06
N ARG A 6 14.80 0.97 -29.35
CA ARG A 6 15.03 2.16 -28.50
C ARG A 6 14.15 2.14 -27.25
N LEU A 7 12.91 1.67 -27.38
CA LEU A 7 11.97 1.58 -26.25
C LEU A 7 12.38 0.50 -25.24
N VAL A 8 12.86 -0.65 -25.73
CA VAL A 8 13.37 -1.74 -24.89
C VAL A 8 14.66 -1.33 -24.14
N LEU A 9 15.55 -0.58 -24.79
CA LEU A 9 16.76 -0.07 -24.13
C LEU A 9 16.46 0.94 -23.02
N LEU A 10 15.46 1.82 -23.21
CA LEU A 10 15.04 2.76 -22.16
C LEU A 10 14.39 2.04 -20.98
N TYR A 11 13.57 1.02 -21.24
CA TYR A 11 12.92 0.23 -20.19
C TYR A 11 13.95 -0.53 -19.34
N ILE A 12 14.95 -1.16 -19.95
CA ILE A 12 16.02 -1.88 -19.23
C ILE A 12 16.89 -0.92 -18.41
N SER A 13 17.20 0.27 -18.95
CA SER A 13 17.94 1.30 -18.21
C SER A 13 17.17 1.81 -16.99
N PHE A 14 15.86 1.99 -17.12
CA PHE A 14 15.00 2.41 -16.00
C PHE A 14 14.91 1.32 -14.93
N LEU A 15 14.77 0.05 -15.35
CA LEU A 15 14.75 -1.11 -14.45
C LEU A 15 16.06 -1.22 -13.65
N PHE A 16 17.22 -0.98 -14.27
CA PHE A 16 18.52 -0.98 -13.58
C PHE A 16 18.67 0.13 -12.55
N ILE A 17 18.14 1.33 -12.81
CA ILE A 17 18.14 2.46 -11.88
C ILE A 17 17.22 2.20 -10.67
N CYS A 18 16.09 1.51 -10.87
CA CYS A 18 15.19 1.12 -9.78
C CYS A 18 15.69 -0.09 -8.98
N LEU A 19 16.41 -1.03 -9.61
CA LEU A 19 16.88 -2.26 -8.96
C LEU A 19 18.22 -2.10 -8.24
N PHE A 20 19.00 -1.08 -8.58
CA PHE A 20 20.21 -0.68 -7.85
C PHE A 20 20.02 0.71 -7.26
N PRO A 21 19.32 0.86 -6.12
CA PRO A 21 19.54 2.02 -5.30
C PRO A 21 21.01 1.96 -4.91
N ALA A 22 21.81 2.88 -5.43
CA ALA A 22 23.11 3.16 -4.83
C ALA A 22 22.83 3.42 -3.36
N CYS A 23 23.20 2.47 -2.52
CA CYS A 23 23.11 2.52 -1.09
C CYS A 23 23.99 3.67 -0.60
N VAL A 24 23.40 4.87 -0.54
CA VAL A 24 23.90 5.94 0.31
C VAL A 24 23.55 5.53 1.74
N ASN A 25 24.56 4.95 2.37
CA ASN A 25 24.64 4.69 3.79
C ASN A 25 24.79 6.00 4.55
N SER A 26 23.78 6.38 5.32
CA SER A 26 23.92 7.34 6.42
C SER A 26 23.65 6.61 7.73
N ASN A 27 24.73 6.09 8.33
CA ASN A 27 24.73 5.64 9.72
C ASN A 27 24.68 6.89 10.60
N SER A 28 23.58 7.09 11.31
CA SER A 28 23.53 7.85 12.55
C SER A 28 22.44 7.21 13.40
N GLY A 29 22.86 6.44 14.40
CA GLY A 29 21.97 5.72 15.28
C GLY A 29 21.16 6.64 16.18
N ASP A 30 20.09 6.10 16.76
CA ASP A 30 20.10 5.82 18.18
C ASP A 30 18.99 4.81 18.48
N GLY A 31 19.29 3.85 19.34
CA GLY A 31 18.34 2.82 19.76
C GLY A 31 17.57 3.30 20.97
N VAL A 32 16.26 3.50 20.83
CA VAL A 32 15.36 3.62 21.98
C VAL A 32 14.13 2.77 21.73
N ALA A 33 14.14 1.57 22.32
CA ALA A 33 12.93 0.83 22.59
C ALA A 33 12.23 1.54 23.77
N THR A 34 11.18 2.30 23.49
CA THR A 34 10.27 2.81 24.51
C THR A 34 8.87 2.32 24.19
N SER A 35 8.49 1.26 24.91
CA SER A 35 7.10 0.89 25.13
C SER A 35 6.46 1.99 25.97
N THR A 36 5.52 2.75 25.41
CA THR A 36 4.63 3.58 26.23
C THR A 36 3.27 3.61 25.55
N ASN A 37 2.31 2.98 26.23
CA ASN A 37 0.89 3.08 25.92
C ASN A 37 0.37 4.48 26.30
N GLU A 38 -0.65 4.88 25.54
CA GLU A 38 -1.65 5.92 25.80
C GLU A 38 -1.35 7.38 25.44
N ALA A 39 -2.44 7.97 24.90
CA ALA A 39 -2.80 9.37 24.77
C ALA A 39 -2.29 10.14 23.53
N GLY A 40 -3.20 10.28 22.56
CA GLY A 40 -3.36 11.52 21.80
C GLY A 40 -2.22 11.86 20.86
N GLY A 41 -1.98 11.00 19.86
CA GLY A 41 -1.22 11.41 18.70
C GLY A 41 -2.00 12.51 17.95
N LEU A 42 -1.39 13.69 17.83
CA LEU A 42 -1.72 14.61 16.74
C LEU A 42 -1.44 13.85 15.44
N GLY A 43 -2.47 13.16 14.96
CA GLY A 43 -2.40 12.38 13.73
C GLY A 43 -1.90 13.28 12.62
N ASP A 44 -1.01 12.73 11.80
CA ASP A 44 -0.68 13.31 10.51
C ASP A 44 -2.00 13.78 9.86
N PRO A 45 -2.18 15.07 9.53
CA PRO A 45 -3.44 15.59 8.99
C PRO A 45 -3.81 14.95 7.64
N LEU A 46 -2.94 14.08 7.10
CA LEU A 46 -3.13 13.32 5.88
C LEU A 46 -3.55 11.87 6.12
N SER A 47 -3.50 11.36 7.35
CA SER A 47 -3.86 9.97 7.67
C SER A 47 -5.30 9.92 8.19
N ALA A 48 -6.23 9.52 7.32
CA ALA A 48 -7.60 9.25 7.72
C ALA A 48 -7.64 8.19 8.84
N GLU A 49 -8.45 8.43 9.86
CA GLU A 49 -8.70 7.45 10.92
C GLU A 49 -9.34 6.19 10.31
N ILE A 50 -8.90 5.00 10.73
CA ILE A 50 -9.46 3.73 10.26
C ILE A 50 -10.74 3.45 11.04
N GLY A 51 -11.85 3.22 10.33
CA GLY A 51 -13.11 2.89 10.99
C GLY A 51 -14.30 2.79 10.03
N SER A 52 -15.50 2.75 10.60
CA SER A 52 -16.75 2.54 9.85
C SER A 52 -17.57 3.82 9.66
N GLU A 53 -17.10 4.95 10.20
CA GLU A 53 -17.80 6.23 10.08
C GLU A 53 -17.49 6.92 8.75
N VAL A 54 -18.34 7.88 8.37
CA VAL A 54 -18.17 8.62 7.12
C VAL A 54 -16.90 9.48 7.19
N GLY A 55 -16.04 9.36 6.19
CA GLY A 55 -14.76 10.08 6.11
C GLY A 55 -13.58 9.31 6.72
N GLN A 56 -13.84 8.20 7.40
CA GLN A 56 -12.81 7.28 7.86
C GLN A 56 -12.35 6.34 6.75
N GLN A 57 -11.10 5.88 6.83
CA GLN A 57 -10.58 4.86 5.95
C GLN A 57 -11.23 3.50 6.28
N ALA A 58 -11.72 2.81 5.26
CA ALA A 58 -12.30 1.47 5.43
C ALA A 58 -11.25 0.49 5.99
N PRO A 59 -11.60 -0.35 6.99
CA PRO A 59 -10.70 -1.37 7.52
C PRO A 59 -10.28 -2.36 6.44
N ASN A 60 -9.00 -2.71 6.41
CA ASN A 60 -8.51 -3.69 5.43
C ASN A 60 -9.11 -5.09 5.69
N PHE A 61 -9.37 -5.84 4.63
CA PHE A 61 -9.84 -7.21 4.70
C PHE A 61 -9.12 -8.09 3.67
N SER A 62 -9.14 -9.39 3.92
CA SER A 62 -8.68 -10.40 2.97
C SER A 62 -9.66 -11.56 2.99
N VAL A 63 -10.37 -11.76 1.89
CA VAL A 63 -11.35 -12.85 1.73
C VAL A 63 -10.96 -13.74 0.56
N THR A 64 -11.33 -15.01 0.65
CA THR A 64 -11.16 -15.96 -0.45
C THR A 64 -12.48 -16.04 -1.21
N THR A 65 -12.44 -15.75 -2.50
CA THR A 65 -13.58 -15.90 -3.42
C THR A 65 -13.96 -17.37 -3.60
N ILE A 66 -15.15 -17.62 -4.17
CA ILE A 66 -15.61 -18.97 -4.51
C ILE A 66 -14.67 -19.71 -5.47
N ASP A 67 -13.92 -18.96 -6.28
CA ASP A 67 -12.94 -19.49 -7.23
C ASP A 67 -11.56 -19.73 -6.58
N GLY A 68 -11.43 -19.50 -5.27
CA GLY A 68 -10.18 -19.70 -4.53
C GLY A 68 -9.20 -18.52 -4.59
N THR A 69 -9.54 -17.44 -5.31
CA THR A 69 -8.69 -16.24 -5.39
C THR A 69 -8.81 -15.42 -4.11
N ARG A 70 -7.68 -15.02 -3.52
CA ARG A 70 -7.64 -14.08 -2.40
C ARG A 70 -7.81 -12.64 -2.91
N VAL A 71 -8.77 -11.92 -2.35
CA VAL A 71 -9.06 -10.51 -2.69
C VAL A 71 -9.14 -9.68 -1.41
N GLY A 72 -8.69 -8.43 -1.50
CA GLY A 72 -8.74 -7.43 -0.43
C GLY A 72 -9.18 -6.06 -0.96
N LEU A 73 -9.06 -5.02 -0.14
CA LEU A 73 -9.38 -3.65 -0.57
C LEU A 73 -8.39 -3.14 -1.63
N ASP A 74 -7.11 -3.48 -1.48
CA ASP A 74 -6.02 -3.14 -2.40
C ASP A 74 -6.25 -3.66 -3.83
N THR A 75 -7.01 -4.75 -3.95
CA THR A 75 -7.37 -5.33 -5.26
C THR A 75 -8.21 -4.36 -6.11
N TYR A 76 -8.90 -3.41 -5.48
CA TYR A 76 -9.84 -2.49 -6.12
C TYR A 76 -9.41 -1.01 -6.04
N ASP A 77 -8.13 -0.75 -5.74
CA ASP A 77 -7.60 0.60 -5.64
C ASP A 77 -7.87 1.44 -6.90
N GLY A 78 -8.17 2.72 -6.68
CA GLY A 78 -8.48 3.69 -7.75
C GLY A 78 -9.89 3.57 -8.33
N SER A 79 -10.72 2.64 -7.85
CA SER A 79 -12.13 2.52 -8.22
C SER A 79 -13.05 2.80 -7.03
N PRO A 80 -14.23 3.43 -7.22
CA PRO A 80 -15.24 3.48 -6.17
C PRO A 80 -15.82 2.08 -5.93
N VAL A 81 -15.84 1.64 -4.69
CA VAL A 81 -16.29 0.29 -4.28
C VAL A 81 -17.44 0.40 -3.30
N LEU A 82 -18.44 -0.47 -3.46
CA LEU A 82 -19.51 -0.70 -2.49
C LEU A 82 -19.28 -2.06 -1.83
N LEU A 83 -19.11 -2.08 -0.51
CA LEU A 83 -19.04 -3.32 0.25
C LEU A 83 -20.44 -3.76 0.67
N TYR A 84 -20.89 -4.89 0.15
CA TYR A 84 -22.23 -5.44 0.41
C TYR A 84 -22.14 -6.71 1.25
N PHE A 85 -22.72 -6.68 2.44
CA PHE A 85 -22.81 -7.82 3.35
C PHE A 85 -24.19 -8.47 3.21
N TYR A 86 -24.23 -9.78 2.95
CA TYR A 86 -25.48 -10.53 2.84
C TYR A 86 -25.33 -11.92 3.45
N ALA A 87 -26.47 -12.54 3.73
CA ALA A 87 -26.53 -13.94 4.14
C ALA A 87 -27.86 -14.58 3.72
N VAL A 88 -27.87 -15.90 3.57
CA VAL A 88 -29.02 -16.70 3.08
C VAL A 88 -29.72 -17.49 4.19
N TRP A 89 -29.34 -17.26 5.45
CA TRP A 89 -29.91 -17.95 6.61
C TRP A 89 -31.28 -17.42 7.02
#